data_AF-A0A966BU32-F1
#
_entry.id   AF-A0A966BU32-F1
#
_cell.length_a   1.000
_cell.length_b   1.000
_cell.length_c   1.000
_cell.angle_alpha   90.00
_cell.angle_beta   90.00
_cell.angle_gamma   90.00
#
_symmetry.space_group_name_H-M   'P 1'
#
loop_
_entity.id
_entity.type
_entity.pdbx_description
1 polymer ?
#
loop_
_entity_poly.entity_id
_entity_poly.type
_entity_poly.pdbx_seq_one_letter_code
_entity_poly.pdbx_strand_id
1 'polypeptide(L)'
;MKIQPARLITELERRLHPVYLFAGPERLIIEEAADQVRRACRAHQVTERIRLSADGRFDWGDLARSTETGSLFASRRLVEVRLPTGKPGAEGAKLL
;
A
#
# COMPACT_ATOMS: atom_id res chain seq x y z
N MET A 1 -4.60 -11.28 7.73
CA MET A 1 -5.71 -12.08 7.18
C MET A 1 -5.42 -12.36 5.71
N LYS A 2 -5.50 -13.62 5.26
CA LYS A 2 -5.30 -13.95 3.85
C LYS A 2 -6.64 -13.82 3.12
N ILE A 3 -6.67 -13.06 2.03
CA ILE A 3 -7.87 -12.83 1.21
C ILE A 3 -7.55 -13.32 -0.21
N GLN A 4 -8.47 -14.08 -0.80
CA GLN A 4 -8.36 -14.46 -2.20
C GLN A 4 -8.70 -13.25 -3.09
N PRO A 5 -8.01 -13.02 -4.22
CA PRO A 5 -8.26 -11.87 -5.09
C PRO A 5 -9.74 -11.71 -5.48
N ALA A 6 -10.44 -12.81 -5.78
CA ALA A 6 -11.86 -12.80 -6.12
C ALA A 6 -12.78 -12.27 -4.99
N ARG A 7 -12.35 -12.37 -3.73
CA ARG A 7 -13.11 -11.89 -2.56
C ARG A 7 -12.71 -10.47 -2.12
N LEU A 8 -11.69 -9.88 -2.74
CA LEU A 8 -11.15 -8.59 -2.33
C LEU A 8 -12.20 -7.49 -2.44
N ILE A 9 -12.96 -7.45 -3.54
CA ILE A 9 -13.97 -6.41 -3.76
C ILE A 9 -15.06 -6.44 -2.68
N THR A 10 -15.59 -7.62 -2.34
CA THR A 10 -16.61 -7.79 -1.31
C THR A 10 -16.10 -7.39 0.07
N GLU A 11 -14.84 -7.69 0.38
CA GLU A 11 -14.24 -7.26 1.65
C GLU A 11 -14.01 -5.74 1.68
N LEU A 12 -13.61 -5.12 0.56
CA LEU A 12 -13.44 -3.67 0.46
C LEU A 12 -14.76 -2.91 0.64
N GLU A 13 -15.87 -3.44 0.14
CA GLU A 13 -17.21 -2.88 0.36
C GLU A 13 -17.63 -2.93 1.82
N ARG A 14 -17.23 -3.98 2.55
CA ARG A 14 -17.52 -4.13 3.99
C ARG A 14 -16.64 -3.22 4.84
N ARG A 15 -15.34 -3.18 4.55
CA ARG A 15 -14.36 -2.41 5.32
C ARG A 15 -13.06 -2.20 4.54
N LEU A 16 -12.63 -0.95 4.47
CA LEU A 16 -11.26 -0.61 4.09
C LEU A 16 -10.32 -0.82 5.28
N HIS A 17 -9.35 -1.73 5.13
CA HIS A 17 -8.29 -1.96 6.10
C HIS A 17 -7.15 -0.92 5.93
N PRO A 18 -6.41 -0.60 7.00
CA PRO A 18 -5.33 0.39 6.92
C PRO A 18 -4.10 -0.09 6.14
N VAL A 19 -3.87 -1.40 6.05
CA VAL A 19 -2.68 -1.99 5.42
C VAL A 19 -3.08 -3.19 4.57
N TYR A 20 -2.48 -3.28 3.37
CA TYR A 20 -2.64 -4.39 2.44
C TYR A 20 -1.27 -4.87 1.97
N LEU A 21 -1.06 -6.18 1.95
CA LEU A 21 0.10 -6.81 1.35
C LEU A 21 -0.35 -7.63 0.14
N PHE A 22 0.17 -7.28 -1.04
CA PHE A 22 -0.04 -8.03 -2.26
C PHE A 22 1.24 -8.79 -2.61
N ALA A 23 1.17 -10.11 -2.61
CA ALA A 23 2.29 -10.99 -2.95
C ALA A 23 1.78 -12.16 -3.78
N GLY A 24 2.47 -12.45 -4.89
CA GLY A 24 2.10 -13.50 -5.81
C GLY A 24 3.04 -13.57 -7.01
N PRO A 25 3.03 -14.70 -7.76
CA PRO A 25 3.87 -14.87 -8.93
C PRO A 25 3.36 -14.07 -10.14
N GLU A 26 2.06 -13.79 -10.19
CA GLU A 26 1.41 -13.14 -11.32
C GLU A 26 1.28 -11.63 -11.09
N ARG A 27 2.07 -10.86 -11.84
CA ARG A 27 2.09 -9.39 -11.74
C ARG A 27 0.74 -8.74 -12.06
N LEU A 28 0.00 -9.28 -13.01
CA LEU A 28 -1.31 -8.75 -13.40
C LEU A 28 -2.28 -8.79 -12.21
N ILE A 29 -2.39 -9.93 -11.53
CA ILE A 29 -3.26 -10.11 -10.37
C ILE A 29 -2.91 -9.11 -9.24
N ILE A 30 -1.61 -8.89 -9.00
CA ILE A 30 -1.15 -7.92 -8.00
C ILE A 30 -1.59 -6.50 -8.36
N GLU A 31 -1.41 -6.09 -9.61
CA GLU A 31 -1.78 -4.74 -10.05
C GLU A 31 -3.29 -4.53 -10.04
N GLU A 32 -4.08 -5.53 -10.45
CA GLU A 32 -5.54 -5.49 -10.39
C GLU A 32 -6.05 -5.39 -8.95
N ALA A 33 -5.49 -6.18 -8.04
CA ALA A 33 -5.84 -6.12 -6.62
C ALA A 33 -5.48 -4.76 -6.00
N ALA A 34 -4.31 -4.21 -6.35
CA ALA A 34 -3.92 -2.88 -5.93
C ALA A 34 -4.85 -1.80 -6.50
N ASP A 35 -5.30 -1.95 -7.76
CA ASP A 35 -6.27 -1.04 -8.37
C ASP A 35 -7.64 -1.06 -7.68
N GLN A 36 -8.11 -2.23 -7.25
CA GLN A 36 -9.34 -2.34 -6.45
C GLN A 36 -9.22 -1.55 -5.14
N VAL A 37 -8.09 -1.68 -4.43
CA VAL A 37 -7.86 -0.91 -3.20
C VAL A 37 -7.75 0.58 -3.48
N ARG A 38 -7.05 1.00 -4.54
CA ARG A 38 -6.99 2.43 -4.95
C ARG A 38 -8.37 3.01 -5.22
N ARG A 39 -9.25 2.25 -5.89
CA ARG A 39 -10.63 2.68 -6.15
C ARG A 39 -11.41 2.83 -4.84
N ALA A 40 -11.31 1.86 -3.93
CA ALA A 40 -11.95 1.94 -2.62
C ALA A 40 -11.42 3.13 -1.79
N CYS A 41 -10.10 3.36 -1.77
CA CYS A 41 -9.48 4.52 -1.12
C CYS A 41 -10.07 5.84 -1.61
N ARG A 42 -10.24 6.02 -2.93
CA ARG A 42 -10.86 7.23 -3.50
C ARG A 42 -12.31 7.41 -3.06
N ALA A 43 -13.08 6.32 -2.98
CA ALA A 43 -14.45 6.36 -2.47
C ALA A 43 -14.50 6.81 -0.99
N HIS A 44 -13.44 6.56 -0.23
CA HIS A 44 -13.26 7.03 1.15
C HIS A 44 -12.48 8.35 1.27
N GLN A 45 -12.46 9.17 0.22
CA GLN A 45 -11.82 10.49 0.18
C GLN A 45 -10.30 10.48 0.45
N VAL A 46 -9.64 9.34 0.23
CA VAL A 46 -8.17 9.24 0.21
C VAL A 46 -7.71 9.60 -1.19
N THR A 47 -7.42 10.89 -1.40
CA THR A 47 -7.11 11.45 -2.73
C THR A 47 -5.62 11.56 -2.99
N GLU A 48 -4.82 11.75 -1.94
CA GLU A 48 -3.36 11.77 -2.03
C GLU A 48 -2.80 10.36 -2.20
N ARG A 49 -1.78 10.24 -3.04
CA ARG A 49 -1.10 8.97 -3.30
C ARG A 49 0.40 9.19 -3.39
N ILE A 50 1.14 8.46 -2.56
CA ILE A 50 2.60 8.41 -2.58
C ILE A 50 3.00 7.01 -3.03
N ARG A 51 3.83 6.92 -4.06
CA ARG A 51 4.37 5.64 -4.54
C ARG A 51 5.88 5.64 -4.32
N LEU A 52 6.34 4.65 -3.57
CA LEU A 52 7.75 4.40 -3.26
C LEU A 52 8.15 3.07 -3.90
N SER A 53 9.32 3.02 -4.52
CA SER A 53 9.87 1.79 -5.09
C SER A 53 11.12 1.42 -4.31
N ALA A 54 11.03 0.36 -3.51
CA ALA A 54 12.12 -0.13 -2.68
C ALA A 54 13.09 -0.97 -3.52
N ASP A 55 13.89 -0.29 -4.35
CA ASP A 55 15.03 -0.88 -5.05
C ASP A 55 16.29 -0.92 -4.15
N GLY A 56 17.42 -1.35 -4.71
CA GLY A 56 18.66 -1.58 -3.95
C GLY A 56 19.25 -0.36 -3.25
N ARG A 57 18.77 0.87 -3.53
CA ARG A 57 19.25 2.11 -2.90
C ARG A 57 18.15 2.88 -2.19
N PHE A 58 17.00 2.25 -1.96
CA PHE A 58 15.86 2.90 -1.34
C PHE A 58 16.13 3.32 0.12
N ASP A 59 15.86 4.59 0.43
CA ASP A 59 15.89 5.10 1.80
C ASP A 59 14.56 4.79 2.50
N TRP A 60 14.59 3.88 3.47
CA TRP A 60 13.42 3.57 4.30
C TRP A 60 12.95 4.75 5.14
N GLY A 61 13.80 5.76 5.36
CA GLY A 61 13.42 7.03 5.94
C GLY A 61 12.36 7.78 5.12
N ASP A 62 12.32 7.61 3.79
CA ASP A 62 11.27 8.21 2.96
C ASP A 62 9.90 7.62 3.27
N LEU A 63 9.83 6.32 3.55
CA LEU A 63 8.58 5.68 3.97
C LEU A 63 8.11 6.24 5.30
N ALA A 64 9.00 6.36 6.30
CA ALA A 64 8.66 6.93 7.60
C ALA A 64 8.16 8.39 7.47
N ARG A 65 8.90 9.24 6.74
CA ARG A 65 8.49 10.63 6.48
C ARG A 65 7.16 10.72 5.74
N SER A 66 6.87 9.76 4.85
CA SER A 66 5.61 9.76 4.10
C SER A 66 4.38 9.47 4.97
N THR A 67 4.54 8.78 6.10
CA THR A 67 3.43 8.47 7.03
C THR A 67 3.26 9.52 8.13
N GLU A 68 4.28 10.35 8.35
CA GLU A 68 4.20 11.49 9.26
C GLU A 68 3.15 12.50 8.78
N THR A 69 2.29 12.90 9.72
CA THR A 69 1.20 13.85 9.48
C THR A 69 1.43 15.08 10.34
N GLY A 70 2.11 16.09 9.78
CA GLY A 70 2.47 17.33 10.49
C GLY A 70 1.40 18.41 10.54
N SER A 71 0.15 18.12 10.15
CA SER A 71 -0.93 19.11 10.06
C SER A 71 -2.27 18.56 10.50
N LEU A 72 -3.03 19.37 11.25
CA LEU A 72 -4.43 19.09 11.62
C LEU A 72 -5.39 19.15 10.42
N PHE A 73 -4.95 19.76 9.33
CA PHE A 73 -5.69 19.84 8.06
C PHE A 73 -5.16 18.83 7.03
N ALA A 74 -4.33 17.88 7.45
CA ALA A 74 -3.77 16.90 6.53
C ALA A 74 -4.86 16.01 5.95
N SER A 75 -4.80 15.80 4.64
CA SER A 75 -5.68 14.86 3.97
C SER A 75 -5.19 13.42 4.20
N ARG A 76 -6.10 12.46 4.07
CA ARG A 76 -5.74 11.04 4.11
C ARG A 76 -4.98 10.70 2.82
N ARG A 77 -3.82 10.07 2.97
CA ARG A 77 -2.97 9.62 1.87
C ARG A 77 -2.87 8.10 1.80
N LEU A 78 -2.77 7.59 0.58
CA LEU A 78 -2.42 6.20 0.29
C LEU A 78 -0.92 6.12 0.01
N VAL A 79 -0.18 5.40 0.85
CA VAL A 79 1.25 5.13 0.63
C VAL A 79 1.40 3.72 0.05
N GLU A 80 2.02 3.62 -1.12
CA GLU A 80 2.29 2.36 -1.81
C GLU A 80 3.78 2.09 -1.88
N VAL A 81 4.23 0.98 -1.31
CA VAL A 81 5.62 0.51 -1.42
C VAL A 81 5.67 -0.67 -2.39
N ARG A 82 6.46 -0.55 -3.46
CA ARG A 82 6.76 -1.65 -4.38
C ARG A 82 8.06 -2.31 -3.97
N LEU A 83 8.06 -3.63 -3.91
CA LEU A 83 9.23 -4.45 -3.59
C LEU A 83 9.61 -5.32 -4.80
N PRO A 84 10.45 -4.84 -5.73
CA PRO A 84 10.80 -5.59 -6.95
C PRO A 84 11.47 -6.94 -6.68
N THR A 85 12.25 -7.03 -5.60
CA THR A 85 12.93 -8.27 -5.16
C THR A 85 12.08 -9.13 -4.22
N GLY A 86 10.87 -8.66 -3.87
CA GLY A 86 9.98 -9.30 -2.91
C GLY A 86 10.46 -9.28 -1.45
N LYS A 87 11.61 -8.69 -1.15
CA LYS A 87 12.20 -8.67 0.19
C LYS A 87 12.50 -7.24 0.64
N PRO A 88 11.93 -6.77 1.76
CA PRO A 88 12.20 -5.43 2.29
C PRO A 88 13.59 -5.30 2.95
N GLY A 89 14.33 -6.39 3.13
CA GLY A 89 15.60 -6.38 3.84
C GLY A 89 15.44 -6.07 5.34
N ALA A 90 16.55 -5.91 6.06
CA ALA A 90 16.53 -5.72 7.51
C ALA A 90 15.92 -4.38 7.93
N GLU A 91 16.25 -3.29 7.23
CA GLU A 91 15.72 -1.95 7.54
C GLU A 91 14.23 -1.84 7.23
N GLY A 92 13.79 -2.35 6.07
CA GLY A 92 12.37 -2.35 5.74
C GLY A 92 11.52 -3.27 6.60
N ALA A 93 12.06 -4.39 7.07
CA ALA A 93 11.35 -5.29 7.98
C ALA A 93 11.08 -4.67 9.36
N LYS A 94 11.85 -3.66 9.79
CA LYS A 94 11.59 -2.92 11.04
C LYS A 94 10.46 -1.90 10.88
N LEU A 95 10.19 -1.46 9.65
CA LEU A 95 9.29 -0.35 9.36
C LEU A 95 7.91 -0.78 8.85
N LEU A 96 7.80 -1.99 8.27
CA LEU A 96 6.57 -2.59 7.73
C LEU A 96 5.87 -3.52 8.72
#